data_AF-A0A964ZKP9-F1
#
_entry.id   AF-A0A964ZKP9-F1
#
_cell.length_a   1.000
_cell.length_b   1.000
_cell.length_c   1.000
_cell.angle_alpha   90.00
_cell.angle_beta   90.00
_cell.angle_gamma   90.00
#
_symmetry.space_group_name_H-M   'P 1'
#
loop_
_entity.id
_entity.type
_entity.pdbx_description
1 polymer ?
#
loop_
_entity_poly.entity_id
_entity_poly.type
_entity_poly.pdbx_seq_one_letter_code
_entity_poly.pdbx_strand_id
1 'polypeptide(L)'
;MNDNPSLSASLATSDSQIELNKLLIRLQKAEEKVMHLELALMQSRDFAIGSAAQAGEAVANLNKLRHIQEMLDDANIHIKNHQNHIERLETTLSEIERTNAVHRAKSRQLDLVYESASWKIGRFFMLPVRILKRIVR
;
A
#
# COMPACT_ATOMS: atom_id res chain seq x y z
N MET A 1 -93.44 -41.08 20.28
CA MET A 1 -92.25 -40.23 20.09
C MET A 1 -91.07 -41.18 20.02
N ASN A 2 -90.56 -41.44 18.81
CA ASN A 2 -89.44 -42.35 18.58
C ASN A 2 -88.14 -41.53 18.64
N ASP A 3 -87.57 -41.41 19.83
CA ASP A 3 -86.21 -40.92 19.97
C ASP A 3 -85.29 -42.07 19.61
N ASN A 4 -84.79 -42.06 18.36
CA ASN A 4 -83.95 -43.12 17.82
C ASN A 4 -82.47 -42.77 18.11
N PRO A 5 -81.84 -43.32 19.16
CA PRO A 5 -80.50 -42.92 19.62
C PRO A 5 -79.40 -43.19 18.59
N SER A 6 -79.65 -44.09 17.62
CA SER A 6 -78.73 -44.44 16.54
C SER A 6 -78.52 -43.30 15.52
N LEU A 7 -79.56 -42.49 15.26
CA LEU A 7 -79.48 -41.39 14.31
C LEU A 7 -78.61 -40.24 14.85
N SER A 8 -78.77 -39.91 16.14
CA SER A 8 -78.00 -38.86 16.81
C SER A 8 -76.51 -39.23 16.92
N ALA A 9 -76.20 -40.50 17.21
CA ALA A 9 -74.83 -41.00 17.23
C ALA A 9 -74.18 -40.95 15.83
N SER A 10 -74.93 -41.28 14.77
CA SER A 10 -74.43 -41.20 13.38
C SER A 10 -74.17 -39.77 12.91
N LEU A 11 -75.00 -38.81 13.32
CA LEU A 11 -74.84 -37.39 13.03
C LEU A 11 -73.59 -36.82 13.73
N ALA A 12 -73.38 -37.15 15.01
CA ALA A 12 -72.19 -36.74 15.76
C ALA A 12 -70.88 -37.31 15.18
N THR A 13 -70.89 -38.53 14.63
CA THR A 13 -69.72 -39.11 13.95
C THR A 13 -69.44 -38.48 12.58
N SER A 14 -70.49 -38.09 11.85
CA SER A 14 -70.38 -37.37 10.57
C SER A 14 -69.73 -35.99 10.77
N ASP A 15 -70.20 -35.22 11.75
CA ASP A 15 -69.67 -33.90 12.04
C ASP A 15 -68.20 -33.96 12.47
N SER A 16 -67.85 -34.96 13.28
CA SER A 16 -66.45 -35.21 13.68
C SER A 16 -65.54 -35.54 12.49
N GLN A 17 -66.03 -36.29 11.50
CA GLN A 17 -65.29 -36.60 10.26
C GLN A 17 -65.10 -35.38 9.36
N ILE A 18 -66.10 -34.49 9.31
CA ILE A 18 -66.01 -33.22 8.59
C ILE A 18 -64.96 -32.31 9.26
N GLU A 19 -64.93 -32.23 10.59
CA GLU A 19 -63.90 -31.47 11.31
C GLU A 19 -62.50 -32.05 11.12
N LEU A 20 -62.35 -33.38 11.19
CA LEU A 20 -61.08 -34.04 10.93
C LEU A 20 -60.54 -33.73 9.53
N ASN A 21 -61.40 -33.80 8.50
CA ASN A 21 -61.02 -33.43 7.13
C ASN A 21 -60.61 -31.95 7.00
N LYS A 22 -61.31 -31.04 7.68
CA LYS A 22 -60.94 -29.62 7.71
C LYS A 22 -59.58 -29.42 8.37
N LEU A 23 -59.27 -30.15 9.44
CA LEU A 23 -57.98 -30.09 10.12
C LEU A 23 -56.85 -30.63 9.23
N LEU A 24 -57.07 -31.75 8.55
CA LEU A 24 -56.08 -32.31 7.60
C LEU A 24 -55.74 -31.32 6.48
N ILE A 25 -56.75 -30.68 5.88
CA ILE A 25 -56.52 -29.67 4.83
C ILE A 25 -55.75 -28.47 5.38
N ARG A 26 -56.05 -28.02 6.61
CA ARG A 26 -55.34 -26.91 7.25
C ARG A 26 -53.89 -27.28 7.57
N LEU A 27 -53.65 -28.51 8.03
CA LEU A 27 -52.32 -29.02 8.31
C LEU A 27 -51.49 -29.06 7.03
N GLN A 28 -52.02 -29.68 5.97
CA GLN A 28 -51.36 -29.73 4.67
C GLN A 28 -51.03 -28.32 4.14
N LYS A 29 -51.98 -27.38 4.23
CA LYS A 29 -51.75 -26.00 3.82
C LYS A 29 -50.73 -25.27 4.69
N ALA A 30 -50.61 -25.64 5.96
CA ALA A 30 -49.60 -25.10 6.85
C ALA A 30 -48.22 -25.67 6.50
N GLU A 31 -48.10 -26.97 6.23
CA GLU A 31 -46.88 -27.63 5.79
C GLU A 31 -46.35 -27.02 4.47
N GLU A 32 -47.23 -26.81 3.48
CA GLU A 32 -46.87 -26.14 2.22
C GLU A 32 -46.32 -24.73 2.44
N LYS A 33 -46.93 -23.96 3.36
CA LYS A 33 -46.44 -22.62 3.72
C LYS A 33 -45.10 -22.65 4.42
N VAL A 34 -44.89 -23.60 5.33
CA VAL A 34 -43.60 -23.77 6.02
C VAL A 34 -42.52 -24.07 4.99
N MET A 35 -42.76 -25.01 4.08
CA MET A 35 -41.82 -25.33 3.01
C MET A 35 -41.47 -24.11 2.15
N HIS A 36 -42.45 -23.29 1.78
CA HIS A 36 -42.20 -22.06 1.02
C HIS A 36 -41.38 -21.02 1.79
N LEU A 37 -41.65 -20.87 3.09
CA LEU A 37 -40.90 -19.95 3.94
C LEU A 37 -39.46 -20.43 4.15
N GLU A 38 -39.25 -21.73 4.33
CA GLU A 38 -37.91 -22.31 4.43
C GLU A 38 -37.10 -22.09 3.16
N LEU A 39 -37.72 -22.29 1.99
CA LEU A 39 -37.07 -22.01 0.70
C LEU A 39 -36.71 -20.52 0.55
N ALA A 40 -37.63 -19.62 0.88
CA ALA A 40 -37.39 -18.18 0.81
C ALA A 40 -36.29 -17.74 1.79
N LEU A 41 -36.27 -18.32 2.99
CA LEU A 41 -35.24 -18.06 3.99
C LEU A 41 -33.87 -18.54 3.51
N MET A 42 -33.80 -19.72 2.88
CA MET A 42 -32.56 -20.24 2.31
C MET A 42 -32.04 -19.34 1.19
N GLN A 43 -32.91 -18.90 0.29
CA GLN A 43 -32.57 -17.95 -0.78
C GLN A 43 -32.06 -16.61 -0.22
N SER A 44 -32.74 -16.06 0.79
CA SER A 44 -32.33 -14.81 1.43
C SER A 44 -30.97 -14.95 2.13
N ARG A 45 -30.72 -16.09 2.78
CA ARG A 45 -29.44 -16.37 3.43
C ARG A 45 -28.31 -16.45 2.40
N ASP A 46 -28.52 -17.21 1.33
CA ASP A 46 -27.49 -17.41 0.29
C ASP A 46 -27.18 -16.08 -0.41
N PHE A 47 -28.19 -15.23 -0.63
CA PHE A 47 -28.00 -13.86 -1.13
C PHE A 47 -27.19 -12.99 -0.17
N ALA A 48 -27.50 -13.03 1.13
CA ALA A 48 -26.77 -12.25 2.13
C ALA A 48 -25.30 -12.70 2.26
N ILE A 49 -25.04 -14.00 2.20
CA ILE A 49 -23.68 -14.57 2.18
C ILE A 49 -22.93 -14.10 0.93
N GLY A 50 -23.54 -14.18 -0.24
CA GLY A 50 -22.94 -13.71 -1.48
C GLY A 50 -22.62 -12.21 -1.45
N SER A 51 -23.55 -11.40 -0.95
CA SER A 51 -23.36 -9.95 -0.80
C SER A 51 -22.24 -9.61 0.18
N ALA A 52 -22.17 -10.32 1.31
CA ALA A 52 -21.09 -10.14 2.29
C ALA A 52 -19.72 -10.54 1.73
N ALA A 53 -19.66 -11.63 0.94
CA ALA A 53 -18.43 -12.04 0.26
C ALA A 53 -17.94 -10.99 -0.73
N GLN A 54 -18.84 -10.45 -1.56
CA GLN A 54 -18.52 -9.38 -2.51
C GLN A 54 -18.04 -8.10 -1.80
N ALA A 55 -18.70 -7.70 -0.71
CA ALA A 55 -18.28 -6.56 0.09
C ALA A 55 -16.88 -6.80 0.70
N GLY A 56 -16.62 -8.00 1.20
CA GLY A 56 -15.31 -8.39 1.72
C GLY A 56 -14.21 -8.34 0.68
N GLU A 57 -14.48 -8.83 -0.54
CA GLU A 57 -13.55 -8.76 -1.66
C GLU A 57 -13.27 -7.31 -2.08
N ALA A 58 -14.30 -6.47 -2.16
CA ALA A 58 -14.15 -5.05 -2.47
C ALA A 58 -13.25 -4.34 -1.45
N VAL A 59 -13.45 -4.59 -0.14
CA VAL A 59 -12.59 -4.05 0.91
C VAL A 59 -11.14 -4.55 0.79
N ALA A 60 -10.94 -5.84 0.51
CA ALA A 60 -9.60 -6.39 0.31
C ALA A 60 -8.89 -5.75 -0.89
N ASN A 61 -9.61 -5.50 -1.98
CA ASN A 61 -9.08 -4.85 -3.17
C ASN A 61 -8.75 -3.37 -2.91
N LEU A 62 -9.58 -2.64 -2.16
CA LEU A 62 -9.27 -1.28 -1.72
C LEU A 62 -7.99 -1.22 -0.86
N ASN A 63 -7.81 -2.18 0.04
CA ASN A 63 -6.59 -2.25 0.86
C ASN A 63 -5.33 -2.51 0.00
N LYS A 64 -5.42 -3.35 -1.04
CA LYS A 64 -4.32 -3.55 -1.99
C LYS A 64 -3.99 -2.26 -2.75
N LEU A 65 -5.01 -1.54 -3.23
CA LEU A 65 -4.82 -0.26 -3.92
C LEU A 65 -4.17 0.78 -3.01
N ARG A 66 -4.61 0.86 -1.74
CA ARG A 66 -3.99 1.74 -0.75
C ARG A 66 -2.51 1.41 -0.55
N HIS A 67 -2.17 0.14 -0.43
CA HIS A 67 -0.77 -0.26 -0.27
C HIS A 67 0.09 0.11 -1.48
N ILE A 68 -0.43 -0.07 -2.70
CA ILE A 68 0.25 0.37 -3.93
C ILE A 68 0.45 1.89 -3.94
N GLN A 69 -0.56 2.65 -3.48
CA GLN A 69 -0.44 4.10 -3.36
C GLN A 69 0.66 4.52 -2.37
N GLU A 70 0.74 3.87 -1.21
CA GLU A 70 1.81 4.13 -0.24
C GLU A 70 3.20 3.86 -0.85
N MET A 71 3.36 2.76 -1.58
CA MET A 71 4.62 2.46 -2.27
C MET A 71 4.97 3.49 -3.34
N LEU A 72 3.98 4.02 -4.07
CA LEU A 72 4.18 5.08 -5.06
C LEU A 72 4.63 6.38 -4.38
N ASP A 73 4.03 6.74 -3.25
CA ASP A 73 4.38 7.94 -2.49
C ASP A 73 5.82 7.85 -1.94
N ASP A 74 6.20 6.70 -1.38
CA ASP A 74 7.57 6.45 -0.91
C ASP A 74 8.59 6.51 -2.06
N ALA A 75 8.27 5.92 -3.21
CA ALA A 75 9.12 5.99 -4.40
C ALA A 75 9.29 7.44 -4.89
N ASN A 76 8.22 8.23 -4.87
CA ASN A 76 8.27 9.65 -5.23
C ASN A 76 9.17 10.46 -4.28
N ILE A 77 9.09 10.20 -2.98
CA ILE A 77 9.98 10.82 -1.98
C ILE A 77 11.44 10.45 -2.28
N HIS A 78 11.70 9.18 -2.57
CA HIS A 78 13.04 8.68 -2.89
C HIS A 78 13.61 9.33 -4.16
N ILE A 79 12.80 9.45 -5.22
CA ILE A 79 13.17 10.13 -6.47
C ILE A 79 13.53 11.60 -6.19
N LYS A 80 12.69 12.31 -5.44
CA LYS A 80 12.93 13.72 -5.10
C LYS A 80 14.22 13.88 -4.29
N ASN A 81 14.48 12.98 -3.34
CA ASN A 81 15.71 12.99 -2.56
C ASN A 81 16.95 12.75 -3.45
N HIS A 82 16.86 11.84 -4.42
CA HIS A 82 17.93 11.62 -5.38
C HIS A 82 18.17 12.82 -6.28
N GLN A 83 17.11 13.48 -6.78
CA GLN A 83 17.24 14.71 -7.57
C GLN A 83 17.99 15.79 -6.77
N ASN A 84 17.59 16.03 -5.51
CA ASN A 84 18.28 16.98 -4.64
C ASN A 84 19.73 16.59 -4.36
N HIS A 85 20.03 15.29 -4.27
CA HIS A 85 21.39 14.82 -4.10
C HIS A 85 22.23 15.03 -5.36
N ILE A 86 21.69 14.75 -6.54
CA ILE A 86 22.34 15.00 -7.83
C ILE A 86 22.66 16.49 -7.97
N GLU A 87 21.72 17.38 -7.67
CA GLU A 87 21.94 18.83 -7.71
C GLU A 87 23.09 19.27 -6.77
N ARG A 88 23.16 18.68 -5.57
CA ARG A 88 24.29 18.91 -4.65
C ARG A 88 25.63 18.39 -5.20
N LEU A 89 25.62 17.25 -5.89
CA LEU A 89 26.83 16.72 -6.52
C LEU A 89 27.27 17.60 -7.70
N GLU A 90 26.34 18.09 -8.51
CA GLU A 90 26.63 18.99 -9.63
C GLU A 90 27.20 20.34 -9.15
N THR A 91 26.62 20.90 -8.09
CA THR A 91 27.13 22.15 -7.48
C THR A 91 28.55 21.97 -6.91
N THR A 92 28.79 20.89 -6.15
CA THR A 92 30.13 20.60 -5.63
C THR A 92 31.15 20.31 -6.73
N LEU A 93 30.76 19.62 -7.81
CA LEU A 93 31.62 19.45 -8.99
C LEU A 93 31.97 20.80 -9.62
N SER A 94 31.00 21.70 -9.79
CA SER A 94 31.26 23.05 -10.33
C SER A 94 32.20 23.86 -9.44
N GLU A 95 32.08 23.75 -8.12
CA GLU A 95 33.00 24.38 -7.17
C GLU A 95 34.41 23.80 -7.26
N ILE A 96 34.54 22.47 -7.35
CA ILE A 96 35.84 21.81 -7.54
C ILE A 96 36.49 22.24 -8.87
N GLU A 97 35.72 22.35 -9.95
CA GLU A 97 36.23 22.86 -11.23
C GLU A 97 36.76 24.29 -11.10
N ARG A 98 36.03 25.18 -10.41
CA ARG A 98 36.47 26.56 -10.15
C ARG A 98 37.75 26.59 -9.32
N THR A 99 37.82 25.83 -8.24
CA THR A 99 39.04 25.78 -7.40
C THR A 99 40.24 25.22 -8.15
N ASN A 100 40.04 24.19 -8.99
CA ASN A 100 41.07 23.64 -9.86
C ASN A 100 41.55 24.65 -10.91
N ALA A 101 40.65 25.43 -11.50
CA ALA A 101 41.01 26.50 -12.44
C ALA A 101 41.88 27.57 -11.76
N VAL A 102 41.50 27.99 -10.55
CA VAL A 102 42.29 28.92 -9.73
C VAL A 102 43.65 28.33 -9.37
N HIS A 103 43.70 27.06 -8.94
CA HIS A 103 44.95 26.38 -8.62
C HIS A 103 45.88 26.33 -9.84
N ARG A 104 45.35 25.96 -11.02
CA ARG A 104 46.12 25.96 -12.28
C ARG A 104 46.64 27.36 -12.64
N ALA A 105 45.83 28.40 -12.46
CA ALA A 105 46.27 29.78 -12.69
C ALA A 105 47.41 30.20 -11.74
N LYS A 106 47.31 29.85 -10.44
CA LYS A 106 48.37 30.08 -9.45
C LYS A 106 49.64 29.30 -9.78
N SER A 107 49.53 28.03 -10.15
CA SER A 107 50.68 27.20 -10.56
C SER A 107 51.40 27.84 -11.74
N ARG A 108 50.68 28.31 -12.77
CA ARG A 108 51.28 29.02 -13.92
C ARG A 108 52.04 30.29 -13.50
N GLN A 109 51.48 31.07 -12.56
CA GLN A 109 52.18 32.25 -12.05
C GLN A 109 53.46 31.89 -11.29
N LEU A 110 53.42 30.82 -10.48
CA LEU A 110 54.61 30.33 -9.78
C LEU A 110 55.66 29.82 -10.76
N ASP A 111 55.27 29.13 -11.83
CA ASP A 111 56.19 28.67 -12.86
C ASP A 111 56.91 29.86 -13.51
N LEU A 112 56.18 30.93 -13.86
CA LEU A 112 56.78 32.17 -14.38
C LEU A 112 57.76 32.82 -13.39
N VAL A 113 57.41 32.85 -12.10
CA VAL A 113 58.31 33.37 -11.05
C VAL A 113 59.55 32.50 -10.92
N TYR A 114 59.42 31.17 -10.95
CA TYR A 114 60.53 30.23 -10.89
C TYR A 114 61.43 30.29 -12.14
N GLU A 115 60.87 30.62 -13.30
CA GLU A 115 61.64 30.84 -14.51
C GLU A 115 62.41 32.18 -14.51
N SER A 116 61.92 33.17 -13.76
CA SER A 116 62.50 34.50 -13.70
C SER A 116 63.96 34.51 -13.19
N ALA A 117 64.77 35.41 -13.75
CA ALA A 117 66.19 35.52 -13.42
C ALA A 117 66.44 35.89 -11.94
N SER A 118 65.57 36.71 -11.35
CA SER A 118 65.65 37.11 -9.94
C SER A 118 65.45 35.92 -8.98
N TRP A 119 64.54 34.99 -9.30
CA TRP A 119 64.35 33.78 -8.49
C TRP A 119 65.52 32.80 -8.64
N LYS A 120 66.04 32.63 -9.86
CA LYS A 120 67.24 31.80 -10.10
C LYS A 120 68.46 32.33 -9.36
N ILE A 121 68.68 33.64 -9.36
CA ILE A 121 69.73 34.30 -8.56
C ILE A 121 69.51 34.05 -7.06
N GLY A 122 68.31 34.32 -6.55
CA GLY A 122 68.00 34.13 -5.13
C GLY A 122 68.19 32.68 -4.67
N ARG A 123 67.82 31.71 -5.51
CA ARG A 123 68.05 30.28 -5.28
C ARG A 123 69.54 29.91 -5.28
N PHE A 124 70.33 30.49 -6.18
CA PHE A 124 71.77 30.28 -6.25
C PHE A 124 72.47 30.79 -4.97
N PHE A 125 72.11 31.98 -4.48
CA PHE A 125 72.67 32.53 -3.24
C PHE A 125 72.21 31.80 -1.96
N MET A 126 71.00 31.22 -1.95
CA MET A 126 70.48 30.47 -0.80
C MET A 126 70.94 29.00 -0.74
N LEU A 127 71.47 28.44 -1.84
CA LEU A 127 71.99 27.07 -1.90
C LEU A 127 73.08 26.78 -0.85
N PRO A 128 74.12 27.62 -0.68
CA PRO A 128 75.15 27.45 0.34
C PRO A 128 74.57 27.37 1.76
N VAL A 129 73.61 28.25 2.09
CA VAL A 129 72.96 28.30 3.41
C VAL A 129 72.16 27.01 3.67
N ARG A 130 71.48 26.47 2.65
CA ARG A 130 70.75 25.20 2.77
C ARG A 130 71.66 24.00 2.95
N ILE A 131 72.83 23.98 2.32
CA ILE A 131 73.84 22.93 2.48
C ILE A 131 74.40 22.97 3.91
N LEU A 132 74.78 24.15 4.40
CA LEU A 132 75.25 24.32 5.79
C LEU A 132 74.21 23.84 6.80
N LYS A 133 72.94 24.24 6.64
CA LYS A 133 71.86 23.82 7.54
C LYS A 133 71.60 22.31 7.52
N ARG A 134 71.91 21.62 6.42
CA ARG A 134 71.75 20.16 6.28
C ARG A 134 72.92 19.37 6.87
N ILE A 135 74.09 19.98 6.99
CA ILE A 135 75.29 19.36 7.59
C ILE A 135 75.31 19.54 9.12
N VAL A 136 74.74 20.64 9.61
CA VAL A 136 74.64 20.95 11.05
C VAL A 136 73.48 20.19 11.73
N ARG A 137 72.61 19.55 10.95
CA ARG A 137 71.50 18.71 11.44
C ARG A 137 71.85 17.24 11.25
#